data_AF-A0A2C5XUB1-F1
#
_entry.id   AF-A0A2C5XUB1-F1
#
_cell.length_a   1.000
_cell.length_b   1.000
_cell.length_c   1.000
_cell.angle_alpha   90.00
_cell.angle_beta   90.00
_cell.angle_gamma   90.00
#
_symmetry.space_group_name_H-M   'P 1'
#
loop_
_entity.id
_entity.type
_entity.pdbx_description
1 polymer ?
#
loop_
_entity_poly.entity_id
_entity_poly.type
_entity_poly.pdbx_seq_one_letter_code
_entity_poly.pdbx_strand_id
1 'polypeptide(L)'
;MAPILADTSNLEAKDLVRDKDLRAAAMLEAKLAPSNDFDRTQFYNSIKSAKADLSSLSLADILRKDYKQWGDLGISSIAQSLSWLISKAGGHLPLLDSLAAWAHHRHIKVLAIMTLHTKDGHLERQLVVWGFGPAARPIVAAFAHSASAPLRLNPWPAEAGLDSDLDDTENTRFAWSQGNCRASRKIVAPLLRAAFKL
;
A
#
# COMPACT_ATOMS: atom_id res chain seq x y z
N MET A 1 13.36 14.16 14.11
CA MET A 1 14.02 12.91 13.69
C MET A 1 13.05 11.88 13.11
N ALA A 2 11.80 11.80 13.60
CA ALA A 2 10.81 10.81 13.15
C ALA A 2 10.68 10.60 11.62
N PRO A 3 10.61 11.64 10.77
CA PRO A 3 10.50 11.44 9.32
C PRO A 3 11.70 10.72 8.72
N ILE A 4 12.91 11.05 9.17
CA ILE A 4 14.15 10.41 8.71
C ILE A 4 14.13 8.92 9.06
N LEU A 5 13.82 8.58 10.31
CA LEU A 5 13.81 7.18 10.75
C LEU A 5 12.71 6.37 10.05
N ALA A 6 11.53 6.96 9.84
CA ALA A 6 10.42 6.31 9.17
C ALA A 6 10.71 6.02 7.68
N ASP A 7 11.38 6.93 6.99
CA ASP A 7 11.69 6.79 5.55
C ASP A 7 12.93 5.94 5.28
N THR A 8 13.84 5.82 6.24
CA THR A 8 15.12 5.09 6.11
C THR A 8 15.16 3.77 6.87
N SER A 9 14.04 3.36 7.49
CA SER A 9 13.96 2.20 8.39
C SER A 9 15.05 2.24 9.47
N ASN A 10 15.00 3.25 10.34
CA ASN A 10 15.99 3.47 11.40
C ASN A 10 17.44 3.63 10.88
N LEU A 11 17.62 4.20 9.68
CA LEU A 11 18.90 4.30 8.97
C LEU A 11 19.52 2.95 8.56
N GLU A 12 18.76 1.85 8.59
CA GLU A 12 19.25 0.51 8.22
C GLU A 12 19.04 0.17 6.73
N ALA A 13 18.07 0.82 6.08
CA ALA A 13 17.81 0.61 4.64
C ALA A 13 18.84 1.38 3.79
N LYS A 14 20.04 0.81 3.63
CA LYS A 14 21.19 1.45 2.97
C LYS A 14 20.88 2.09 1.61
N ASP A 15 19.99 1.49 0.83
CA ASP A 15 19.58 1.99 -0.48
C ASP A 15 18.64 3.21 -0.43
N LEU A 16 18.01 3.47 0.72
CA LEU A 16 17.14 4.62 0.99
C LEU A 16 17.89 5.73 1.73
N VAL A 17 18.92 5.40 2.50
CA VAL A 17 19.75 6.36 3.25
C VAL A 17 20.60 7.21 2.29
N ARG A 18 20.69 8.50 2.56
CA ARG A 18 21.58 9.47 1.89
C ARG A 18 22.42 10.21 2.93
N ASP A 19 23.52 10.81 2.52
CA ASP A 19 24.43 11.54 3.44
C ASP A 19 23.74 12.67 4.22
N LYS A 20 22.72 13.29 3.61
CA LYS A 20 21.91 14.31 4.30
C LYS A 20 21.08 13.72 5.46
N ASP A 21 20.64 12.47 5.33
CA ASP A 21 19.85 11.80 6.37
C ASP A 21 20.74 11.48 7.57
N LEU A 22 21.95 10.98 7.32
CA LEU A 22 22.96 10.73 8.35
C LEU A 22 23.37 12.01 9.08
N ARG A 23 23.68 13.08 8.34
CA ARG A 23 24.06 14.38 8.93
C ARG A 23 22.92 14.99 9.74
N ALA A 24 21.69 14.95 9.22
CA ALA A 24 20.54 15.47 9.93
C ALA A 24 20.20 14.65 11.18
N ALA A 25 20.27 13.31 11.10
CA ALA A 25 20.08 12.44 12.25
C ALA A 25 21.11 12.72 13.35
N ALA A 26 22.39 12.77 13.01
CA ALA A 26 23.46 13.08 13.96
C ALA A 26 23.28 14.45 14.63
N MET A 27 22.90 15.48 13.87
CA MET A 27 22.60 16.81 14.41
C MET A 27 21.43 16.77 15.40
N LEU A 28 20.38 16.00 15.09
CA LEU A 28 19.19 15.88 15.94
C LEU A 28 19.47 15.06 17.20
N GLU A 29 20.22 13.97 17.09
CA GLU A 29 20.67 13.18 18.23
C GLU A 29 21.54 14.01 19.17
N ALA A 30 22.47 14.82 18.67
CA ALA A 30 23.28 15.71 19.49
C ALA A 30 22.44 16.74 20.27
N LYS A 31 21.30 17.20 19.72
CA LYS A 31 20.36 18.09 20.42
C LYS A 31 19.50 17.37 21.45
N LEU A 32 19.31 16.06 21.31
CA LEU A 32 18.56 15.21 22.24
C LEU A 32 19.45 14.58 23.31
N ALA A 33 20.77 14.52 23.08
CA ALA A 33 21.75 14.00 24.03
C ALA A 33 21.66 14.61 25.45
N PRO A 34 21.39 15.92 25.64
CA PRO A 34 21.28 16.50 26.98
C PRO A 34 20.15 15.91 27.84
N SER A 35 19.17 15.21 27.26
CA SER A 35 18.11 14.56 28.01
C SER A 35 18.46 13.16 28.53
N ASN A 36 19.66 12.61 28.25
CA ASN A 36 20.21 11.29 28.63
C ASN A 36 19.37 10.02 28.37
N ASP A 37 18.07 10.14 28.12
CA ASP A 37 17.11 9.03 28.03
C ASP A 37 16.69 8.75 26.57
N PHE A 38 17.29 9.43 25.59
CA PHE A 38 16.87 9.27 24.21
C PHE A 38 17.47 8.00 23.57
N ASP A 39 16.63 6.98 23.38
CA ASP A 39 16.94 5.79 22.59
C ASP A 39 16.29 5.90 21.19
N ARG A 40 17.14 5.98 20.14
CA ARG A 40 16.69 6.06 18.74
C ARG A 40 15.85 4.85 18.33
N THR A 41 16.28 3.65 18.71
CA THR A 41 15.62 2.40 18.31
C THR A 41 14.27 2.28 18.99
N GLN A 42 14.19 2.61 20.29
CA GLN A 42 12.91 2.68 21.00
C GLN A 42 11.97 3.71 20.34
N PHE A 43 12.46 4.92 20.06
CA PHE A 43 11.68 5.97 19.42
C PHE A 43 11.19 5.56 18.01
N TYR A 44 12.05 4.94 17.21
CA TYR A 44 11.68 4.39 15.91
C TYR A 44 10.60 3.32 16.03
N ASN A 45 10.73 2.39 16.99
CA ASN A 45 9.74 1.35 17.21
C ASN A 45 8.39 1.93 17.62
N SER A 46 8.36 2.96 18.47
CA SER A 46 7.12 3.68 18.81
C SER A 46 6.46 4.31 17.58
N ILE A 47 7.23 4.94 16.69
CA ILE A 47 6.71 5.50 15.42
C ILE A 47 6.18 4.39 14.52
N LYS A 48 6.92 3.29 14.36
CA LYS A 48 6.55 2.16 13.52
C LYS A 48 5.24 1.54 14.01
N SER A 49 5.11 1.31 15.31
CA SER A 49 3.88 0.79 15.94
C SER A 49 2.71 1.74 15.75
N ALA A 50 2.87 3.04 16.02
CA ALA A 50 1.80 4.03 15.82
C ALA A 50 1.38 4.16 14.34
N LYS A 51 2.31 3.98 13.40
CA LYS A 51 2.01 4.01 11.96
C LYS A 51 1.18 2.80 11.51
N ALA A 52 1.48 1.62 12.05
CA ALA A 52 0.81 0.36 11.74
C ALA A 52 -0.54 0.20 12.45
N ASP A 53 -0.75 0.90 13.57
CA ASP A 53 -2.04 0.91 14.25
C ASP A 53 -3.08 1.70 13.44
N LEU A 54 -4.05 0.96 12.92
CA LEU A 54 -5.21 1.48 12.18
C LEU A 54 -6.52 1.08 12.88
N SER A 55 -6.45 0.54 14.10
CA SER A 55 -7.59 -0.07 14.79
C SER A 55 -8.72 0.91 15.08
N SER A 56 -8.40 2.15 15.40
CA SER A 56 -9.37 3.22 15.70
C SER A 56 -9.96 3.89 14.45
N LEU A 57 -9.41 3.64 13.26
CA LEU A 57 -9.83 4.28 12.03
C LEU A 57 -10.99 3.53 11.37
N SER A 58 -11.89 4.29 10.72
CA SER A 58 -12.86 3.72 9.79
C SER A 58 -12.19 3.24 8.50
N LEU A 59 -12.85 2.40 7.69
CA LEU A 59 -12.32 2.00 6.38
C LEU A 59 -12.09 3.20 5.47
N ALA A 60 -13.00 4.18 5.47
CA ALA A 60 -12.83 5.42 4.70
C ALA A 60 -11.60 6.22 5.16
N ASP A 61 -11.34 6.29 6.47
CA ASP A 61 -10.15 6.94 7.02
C ASP A 61 -8.87 6.20 6.63
N ILE A 62 -8.90 4.87 6.62
CA ILE A 62 -7.78 4.04 6.18
C ILE A 62 -7.48 4.28 4.70
N LEU A 63 -8.51 4.28 3.86
CA LEU A 63 -8.38 4.49 2.41
C LEU A 63 -7.84 5.87 2.06
N ARG A 64 -8.18 6.92 2.85
CA ARG A 64 -7.74 8.29 2.60
C ARG A 64 -6.36 8.63 3.19
N LYS A 65 -5.92 7.92 4.24
CA LYS A 65 -4.72 8.26 5.06
C LYS A 65 -3.45 8.43 4.22
N ASP A 66 -3.20 7.51 3.28
CA ASP A 66 -2.08 7.59 2.32
C ASP A 66 -2.58 7.29 0.90
N TYR A 67 -3.45 8.17 0.41
CA TYR A 67 -4.06 8.11 -0.91
C TYR A 67 -3.35 9.05 -1.90
N LYS A 68 -3.24 8.61 -3.16
CA LYS A 68 -2.88 9.46 -4.30
C LYS A 68 -3.76 9.16 -5.50
N GLN A 69 -4.05 10.20 -6.28
CA GLN A 69 -4.89 10.11 -7.47
C GLN A 69 -4.21 10.75 -8.69
N TRP A 70 -4.42 10.16 -9.86
CA TRP A 70 -3.97 10.64 -11.15
C TRP A 70 -5.12 10.48 -12.16
N GLY A 71 -5.91 11.54 -12.35
CA GLY A 71 -7.15 11.45 -13.13
C GLY A 71 -8.08 10.38 -12.56
N ASP A 72 -8.41 9.38 -13.38
CA ASP A 72 -9.31 8.29 -13.04
C ASP A 72 -8.62 7.11 -12.31
N LEU A 73 -7.35 7.24 -11.91
CA LEU A 73 -6.60 6.24 -11.14
C LEU A 73 -6.41 6.69 -9.70
N GLY A 74 -6.88 5.89 -8.73
CA GLY A 74 -6.62 6.08 -7.30
C GLY A 74 -5.78 4.95 -6.69
N ILE A 75 -4.85 5.28 -5.80
CA ILE A 75 -4.03 4.28 -5.07
C ILE A 75 -3.98 4.62 -3.58
N SER A 76 -4.47 3.70 -2.75
CA SER A 76 -4.33 3.74 -1.29
C SER A 76 -3.20 2.81 -0.83
N SER A 77 -2.27 3.33 -0.04
CA SER A 77 -1.20 2.54 0.60
C SER A 77 -1.51 2.32 2.08
N ILE A 78 -1.51 1.06 2.52
CA ILE A 78 -2.02 0.65 3.84
C ILE A 78 -0.96 -0.17 4.56
N ALA A 79 -0.69 0.16 5.83
CA ALA A 79 0.32 -0.49 6.66
C ALA A 79 -0.19 -1.75 7.39
N GLN A 80 -1.11 -2.49 6.76
CA GLN A 80 -1.78 -3.69 7.27
C GLN A 80 -2.07 -4.65 6.12
N SER A 81 -2.24 -5.95 6.40
CA SER A 81 -2.50 -6.98 5.38
C SER A 81 -3.94 -6.93 4.82
N LEU A 82 -4.16 -7.57 3.66
CA LEU A 82 -5.51 -7.75 3.10
C LEU A 82 -6.42 -8.56 4.03
N SER A 83 -5.90 -9.61 4.67
CA SER A 83 -6.64 -10.40 5.67
C SER A 83 -7.09 -9.54 6.85
N TRP A 84 -6.23 -8.61 7.32
CA TRP A 84 -6.60 -7.65 8.35
C TRP A 84 -7.70 -6.71 7.86
N LEU A 85 -7.62 -6.20 6.63
CA LEU A 85 -8.67 -5.34 6.04
C LEU A 85 -10.00 -6.07 5.91
N ILE A 86 -9.99 -7.33 5.48
CA ILE A 86 -11.18 -8.19 5.41
C ILE A 86 -11.81 -8.32 6.81
N SER A 87 -11.00 -8.65 7.83
CA SER A 87 -11.48 -8.75 9.20
C SER A 87 -12.02 -7.42 9.74
N LYS A 88 -11.32 -6.31 9.49
CA LYS A 88 -11.72 -4.95 9.88
C LYS A 88 -13.05 -4.53 9.27
N ALA A 89 -13.36 -5.01 8.06
CA ALA A 89 -14.62 -4.76 7.39
C ALA A 89 -15.76 -5.68 7.85
N GLY A 90 -15.46 -6.77 8.56
CA GLY A 90 -16.44 -7.80 8.90
C GLY A 90 -16.67 -8.83 7.78
N GLY A 91 -15.75 -8.93 6.80
CA GLY A 91 -15.83 -9.88 5.69
C GLY A 91 -15.32 -9.28 4.37
N HIS A 92 -15.15 -10.13 3.36
CA HIS A 92 -14.69 -9.69 2.04
C HIS A 92 -15.75 -8.85 1.31
N LEU A 93 -17.04 -9.23 1.36
CA LEU A 93 -18.12 -8.45 0.73
C LEU A 93 -18.24 -7.03 1.32
N PRO A 94 -18.32 -6.83 2.66
CA PRO A 94 -18.32 -5.47 3.22
C PRO A 94 -17.08 -4.64 2.89
N LEU A 95 -15.91 -5.29 2.75
CA LEU A 95 -14.70 -4.62 2.29
C LEU A 95 -14.89 -4.13 0.86
N LEU A 96 -15.32 -5.01 -0.05
CA LEU A 96 -15.54 -4.68 -1.46
C LEU A 96 -16.57 -3.56 -1.63
N ASP A 97 -17.67 -3.58 -0.89
CA ASP A 97 -18.66 -2.50 -0.87
C ASP A 97 -18.04 -1.17 -0.46
N SER A 98 -17.20 -1.18 0.58
CA SER A 98 -16.49 0.02 1.06
C SER A 98 -15.48 0.54 0.02
N LEU A 99 -14.77 -0.35 -0.67
CA LEU A 99 -13.84 0.02 -1.75
C LEU A 99 -14.58 0.61 -2.96
N ALA A 100 -15.71 0.02 -3.35
CA ALA A 100 -16.54 0.52 -4.44
C ALA A 100 -17.15 1.89 -4.11
N ALA A 101 -17.69 2.06 -2.91
CA ALA A 101 -18.21 3.34 -2.43
C ALA A 101 -17.12 4.42 -2.42
N TRP A 102 -15.91 4.07 -2.00
CA TRP A 102 -14.76 4.98 -2.06
C TRP A 102 -14.39 5.37 -3.49
N ALA A 103 -14.32 4.41 -4.41
CA ALA A 103 -14.02 4.66 -5.81
C ALA A 103 -15.07 5.58 -6.47
N HIS A 104 -16.35 5.33 -6.20
CA HIS A 104 -17.46 6.17 -6.65
C HIS A 104 -17.34 7.60 -6.11
N HIS A 105 -17.12 7.75 -4.79
CA HIS A 105 -16.94 9.06 -4.16
C HIS A 105 -15.72 9.84 -4.68
N ARG A 106 -14.68 9.13 -5.15
CA ARG A 106 -13.47 9.75 -5.75
C ARG A 106 -13.54 9.92 -7.26
N HIS A 107 -14.64 9.50 -7.89
CA HIS A 107 -14.84 9.52 -9.33
C HIS A 107 -13.67 8.87 -10.09
N ILE A 108 -13.17 7.73 -9.61
CA ILE A 108 -12.08 6.97 -10.24
C ILE A 108 -12.61 5.73 -10.96
N LYS A 109 -11.95 5.33 -12.05
CA LYS A 109 -12.26 4.12 -12.83
C LYS A 109 -11.39 2.93 -12.43
N VAL A 110 -10.20 3.19 -11.89
CA VAL A 110 -9.31 2.13 -11.37
C VAL A 110 -8.87 2.50 -9.96
N LEU A 111 -9.13 1.60 -9.02
CA LEU A 111 -8.65 1.67 -7.64
C LEU A 111 -7.57 0.60 -7.44
N ALA A 112 -6.43 0.99 -6.88
CA ALA A 112 -5.44 0.05 -6.39
C ALA A 112 -5.29 0.17 -4.86
N ILE A 113 -5.33 -0.98 -4.18
CA ILE A 113 -5.03 -1.11 -2.76
C ILE A 113 -3.68 -1.79 -2.63
N MET A 114 -2.72 -1.08 -2.06
CA MET A 114 -1.39 -1.61 -1.79
C MET A 114 -1.21 -1.79 -0.29
N THR A 115 -0.90 -3.00 0.13
CA THR A 115 -0.54 -3.27 1.53
C THR A 115 0.96 -3.36 1.71
N LEU A 116 1.46 -3.08 2.90
CA LEU A 116 2.79 -3.47 3.33
C LEU A 116 2.76 -3.72 4.82
N HIS A 117 3.13 -4.91 5.25
CA HIS A 117 3.22 -5.25 6.66
C HIS A 117 4.42 -6.17 6.92
N THR A 118 4.72 -6.38 8.20
CA THR A 118 5.74 -7.35 8.63
C THR A 118 5.04 -8.56 9.21
N LYS A 119 5.36 -9.75 8.72
CA LYS A 119 4.92 -11.04 9.24
C LYS A 119 6.15 -11.91 9.49
N ASP A 120 6.30 -12.42 10.70
CA ASP A 120 7.43 -13.27 11.11
C ASP A 120 8.80 -12.65 10.77
N GLY A 121 8.93 -11.33 10.92
CA GLY A 121 10.15 -10.58 10.60
C GLY A 121 10.36 -10.26 9.11
N HIS A 122 9.52 -10.79 8.21
CA HIS A 122 9.60 -10.57 6.77
C HIS A 122 8.58 -9.53 6.30
N LEU A 123 8.97 -8.72 5.30
CA LEU A 123 8.06 -7.77 4.66
C LEU A 123 7.17 -8.50 3.65
N GLU A 124 5.88 -8.34 3.80
CA GLU A 124 4.87 -8.84 2.87
C GLU A 124 4.10 -7.67 2.26
N ARG A 125 4.00 -7.70 0.94
CA ARG A 125 3.26 -6.73 0.13
C ARG A 125 2.18 -7.46 -0.65
N GLN A 126 0.97 -6.92 -0.62
CA GLN A 126 -0.13 -7.39 -1.47
C GLN A 126 -0.65 -6.22 -2.29
N LEU A 127 -1.31 -6.56 -3.39
CA LEU A 127 -1.86 -5.62 -4.34
C LEU A 127 -3.25 -6.09 -4.77
N VAL A 128 -4.24 -5.22 -4.64
CA VAL A 128 -5.53 -5.37 -5.33
C VAL A 128 -5.62 -4.28 -6.37
N VAL A 129 -6.03 -4.62 -7.58
CA VAL A 129 -6.39 -3.64 -8.62
C VAL A 129 -7.81 -3.96 -9.08
N TRP A 130 -8.67 -2.95 -9.01
CA TRP A 130 -10.08 -3.04 -9.36
C TRP A 130 -10.42 -1.97 -10.41
N GLY A 131 -10.82 -2.42 -11.59
CA GLY A 131 -11.42 -1.60 -12.64
C GLY A 131 -12.94 -1.63 -12.57
N PHE A 132 -13.55 -0.44 -12.60
CA PHE A 132 -14.99 -0.23 -12.55
C PHE A 132 -15.53 0.11 -13.94
N GLY A 133 -16.44 -0.71 -14.44
CA GLY A 133 -17.04 -0.59 -15.76
C GLY A 133 -16.26 -1.32 -16.88
N PRO A 134 -16.93 -1.63 -18.01
CA PRO A 134 -16.31 -2.32 -19.16
C PRO A 134 -15.06 -1.63 -19.71
N ALA A 135 -15.02 -0.30 -19.67
CA ALA A 135 -13.88 0.50 -20.15
C ALA A 135 -12.60 0.33 -19.30
N ALA A 136 -12.72 -0.08 -18.03
CA ALA A 136 -11.57 -0.27 -17.16
C ALA A 136 -10.95 -1.68 -17.29
N ARG A 137 -11.68 -2.65 -17.85
CA ARG A 137 -11.22 -4.04 -18.04
C ARG A 137 -9.91 -4.15 -18.83
N PRO A 138 -9.78 -3.57 -20.04
CA PRO A 138 -8.54 -3.68 -20.81
C PRO A 138 -7.35 -3.06 -20.06
N ILE A 139 -7.58 -1.99 -19.28
CA ILE A 139 -6.54 -1.33 -18.48
C ILE A 139 -6.02 -2.27 -17.38
N VAL A 140 -6.94 -2.90 -16.63
CA VAL A 140 -6.58 -3.84 -15.56
C VAL A 140 -5.91 -5.09 -16.11
N ALA A 141 -6.40 -5.63 -17.23
CA ALA A 141 -5.79 -6.78 -17.90
C ALA A 141 -4.37 -6.45 -18.42
N ALA A 142 -4.19 -5.29 -19.06
CA ALA A 142 -2.87 -4.85 -19.53
C ALA A 142 -1.89 -4.63 -18.37
N PHE A 143 -2.36 -4.09 -17.23
CA PHE A 143 -1.55 -4.00 -16.03
C PHE A 143 -1.18 -5.39 -15.49
N ALA A 144 -2.15 -6.30 -15.33
CA ALA A 144 -1.91 -7.65 -14.83
C ALA A 144 -0.85 -8.39 -15.68
N HIS A 145 -0.90 -8.22 -17.00
CA HIS A 145 0.09 -8.78 -17.92
C HIS A 145 1.47 -8.13 -17.78
N SER A 146 1.55 -6.80 -17.95
CA SER A 146 2.84 -6.08 -18.01
C SER A 146 3.55 -5.97 -16.65
N ALA A 147 2.80 -5.94 -15.55
CA ALA A 147 3.35 -5.77 -14.21
C ALA A 147 3.69 -7.10 -13.51
N SER A 148 3.21 -8.25 -14.01
CA SER A 148 3.40 -9.56 -13.38
C SER A 148 4.88 -9.88 -13.11
N ALA A 149 5.72 -9.86 -14.14
CA ALA A 149 7.15 -10.13 -14.02
C ALA A 149 7.91 -9.10 -13.14
N PRO A 150 7.86 -7.77 -13.40
CA PRO A 150 8.65 -6.81 -12.62
C PRO A 150 8.20 -6.69 -11.15
N LEU A 151 6.93 -6.93 -10.86
CA LEU A 151 6.40 -6.91 -9.49
C LEU A 151 6.43 -8.27 -8.81
N ARG A 152 6.72 -9.36 -9.56
CA ARG A 152 6.62 -10.75 -9.11
C ARG A 152 5.23 -11.05 -8.51
N LEU A 153 4.19 -10.76 -9.27
CA LEU A 153 2.80 -10.98 -8.85
C LEU A 153 2.49 -12.47 -8.84
N ASN A 154 1.99 -12.95 -7.71
CA ASN A 154 1.43 -14.30 -7.57
C ASN A 154 -0.03 -14.15 -7.15
N PRO A 155 -0.97 -14.93 -7.70
CA PRO A 155 -2.37 -14.88 -7.31
C PRO A 155 -2.53 -14.93 -5.78
N TRP A 156 -3.39 -14.06 -5.24
CA TRP A 156 -3.82 -14.16 -3.85
C TRP A 156 -4.83 -15.32 -3.73
N PRO A 157 -5.01 -15.96 -2.56
CA PRO A 157 -5.89 -17.11 -2.46
C PRO A 157 -7.34 -16.76 -2.83
N ALA A 158 -7.91 -17.51 -3.79
CA ALA A 158 -9.22 -17.23 -4.38
C ALA A 158 -10.35 -17.32 -3.35
N GLU A 159 -10.21 -18.19 -2.35
CA GLU A 159 -11.15 -18.35 -1.24
C GLU A 159 -11.29 -17.09 -0.36
N ALA A 160 -10.37 -16.12 -0.50
CA ALA A 160 -10.49 -14.83 0.17
C ALA A 160 -11.52 -13.89 -0.51
N GLY A 161 -12.03 -14.25 -1.69
CA GLY A 161 -13.12 -13.54 -2.36
C GLY A 161 -12.76 -12.14 -2.89
N LEU A 162 -11.48 -11.89 -3.15
CA LEU A 162 -10.98 -10.58 -3.63
C LEU A 162 -10.71 -10.52 -5.13
N ASP A 163 -10.79 -11.62 -5.87
CA ASP A 163 -10.81 -11.57 -7.34
C ASP A 163 -12.25 -11.42 -7.83
N SER A 164 -12.45 -10.88 -9.04
CA SER A 164 -13.78 -10.89 -9.68
C SER A 164 -14.09 -12.28 -10.26
N ASP A 165 -15.35 -12.67 -10.23
CA ASP A 165 -15.82 -13.86 -10.95
C ASP A 165 -15.56 -13.71 -12.46
N LEU A 166 -15.32 -14.84 -13.13
CA LEU A 166 -15.05 -14.87 -14.58
C LEU A 166 -16.22 -14.31 -15.40
N ASP A 167 -17.44 -14.41 -14.85
CA ASP A 167 -18.70 -14.01 -15.49
C ASP A 167 -19.13 -12.58 -15.14
N ASP A 168 -18.45 -11.91 -14.21
CA ASP A 168 -18.63 -10.46 -14.06
C ASP A 168 -18.27 -9.86 -15.42
N THR A 169 -19.09 -8.96 -15.97
CA THR A 169 -18.82 -8.24 -17.22
C THR A 169 -18.68 -6.74 -17.00
N GLU A 170 -19.06 -6.27 -15.82
CA GLU A 170 -19.12 -4.87 -15.46
C GLU A 170 -17.86 -4.44 -14.72
N ASN A 171 -17.24 -5.32 -13.94
CA ASN A 171 -16.03 -5.00 -13.21
C ASN A 171 -14.95 -6.07 -13.39
N THR A 172 -13.69 -5.69 -13.19
CA THR A 172 -12.58 -6.65 -13.18
C THR A 172 -11.67 -6.32 -12.02
N ARG A 173 -11.42 -7.31 -11.19
CA ARG A 173 -10.62 -7.18 -9.98
C ARG A 173 -9.66 -8.35 -9.87
N PHE A 174 -8.42 -8.03 -9.56
CA PHE A 174 -7.41 -9.02 -9.26
C PHE A 174 -6.71 -8.72 -7.94
N ALA A 175 -6.40 -9.77 -7.19
CA ALA A 175 -5.62 -9.70 -5.96
C ALA A 175 -4.34 -10.54 -6.07
N TRP A 176 -3.24 -9.99 -5.56
CA TRP A 176 -1.93 -10.65 -5.62
C TRP A 176 -1.13 -10.53 -4.33
N SER A 177 -0.32 -11.56 -4.07
CA SER A 177 0.94 -11.42 -3.35
C SER A 177 1.97 -10.76 -4.27
N GLN A 178 2.60 -9.67 -3.84
CA GLN A 178 3.63 -8.98 -4.61
C GLN A 178 5.02 -9.34 -4.08
N GLY A 179 5.74 -10.22 -4.78
CA GLY A 179 7.06 -10.71 -4.34
C GLY A 179 8.17 -9.64 -4.38
N ASN A 180 8.04 -8.61 -5.22
CA ASN A 180 8.95 -7.47 -5.20
C ASN A 180 8.49 -6.42 -4.16
N CYS A 181 8.79 -6.64 -2.88
CA CYS A 181 8.36 -5.77 -1.78
C CYS A 181 8.92 -4.33 -1.87
N ARG A 182 10.03 -4.13 -2.61
CA ARG A 182 10.66 -2.82 -2.84
C ARG A 182 9.86 -1.95 -3.83
N ALA A 183 9.08 -2.57 -4.71
CA ALA A 183 8.23 -1.85 -5.66
C ALA A 183 6.99 -1.25 -4.95
N SER A 184 7.20 -0.09 -4.34
CA SER A 184 6.14 0.72 -3.72
C SER A 184 5.23 1.39 -4.76
N ARG A 185 4.28 2.21 -4.31
CA ARG A 185 3.46 3.09 -5.16
C ARG A 185 4.28 3.91 -6.16
N LYS A 186 5.55 4.25 -5.84
CA LYS A 186 6.45 4.96 -6.77
C LYS A 186 6.79 4.15 -8.04
N ILE A 187 6.71 2.81 -7.96
CA ILE A 187 6.91 1.90 -9.10
C ILE A 187 5.56 1.45 -9.68
N VAL A 188 4.59 1.11 -8.82
CA VAL A 188 3.28 0.62 -9.26
C VAL A 188 2.45 1.70 -9.96
N ALA A 189 2.47 2.94 -9.49
CA ALA A 189 1.69 4.02 -10.13
C ALA A 189 2.12 4.30 -11.58
N PRO A 190 3.42 4.41 -11.93
CA PRO A 190 3.85 4.49 -13.33
C PRO A 190 3.37 3.31 -14.20
N LEU A 191 3.43 2.08 -13.69
CA LEU A 191 2.97 0.89 -14.44
C LEU A 191 1.47 0.94 -14.71
N LEU A 192 0.65 1.26 -13.70
CA LEU A 192 -0.79 1.45 -13.88
C LEU A 192 -1.10 2.60 -14.86
N ARG A 193 -0.41 3.73 -14.73
CA ARG A 193 -0.61 4.88 -15.61
C ARG A 193 -0.21 4.60 -17.06
N ALA A 194 0.77 3.72 -17.29
CA ALA A 194 1.10 3.28 -18.64
C ALA A 194 -0.05 2.47 -19.26
N ALA A 195 -0.74 1.66 -18.46
CA ALA A 195 -1.88 0.88 -18.93
C ALA A 195 -3.12 1.74 -19.30
N PHE A 196 -3.26 2.93 -18.71
CA PHE A 196 -4.31 3.91 -19.10
C PHE A 196 -4.09 4.56 -20.47
N LYS A 197 -2.90 4.42 -21.06
CA LYS A 197 -2.56 5.01 -22.37
C LYS A 197 -2.71 4.02 -23.52
N LEU A 198 -3.12 2.80 -23.23
CA LEU A 198 -3.35 1.74 -24.20
C LEU A 198 -4.77 1.81 -24.76
#